data_AF-A0A3D5JD24-F1
#
_entry.id   AF-A0A3D5JD24-F1
#
_cell.length_a   1.000
_cell.length_b   1.000
_cell.length_c   1.000
_cell.angle_alpha   90.00
_cell.angle_beta   90.00
_cell.angle_gamma   90.00
#
_symmetry.space_group_name_H-M   'P 1'
#
loop_
_entity.id
_entity.type
_entity.pdbx_description
1 polymer ?
#
loop_
_entity_poly.entity_id
_entity_poly.type
_entity_poly.pdbx_seq_one_letter_code
_entity_poly.pdbx_strand_id
1 'polypeptide(L)'
;MNTKRKSLTDSQRQEFSILLLLHRIANSQDKIHFSFLDQNHKTIEPNLKALEQQDLVQLDVEQHYQLSEKGQQSYDRLVQQQVSYQAHFEIYTFVDLGAGTFADPETDLLEDECWADLRVAVAEHKGIDPYRVVFLAMLSDESFFTSKDWYFDLAMGTLFDELESITKEQIRIDELSYDDEDGNEVMGEEVIVDVIEQGSQLAQERRERQAFDQDVPNEEIITTTVYHDGGWRW
;
A
#
# COMPACT_ATOMS: atom_id res chain seq x y z
N MET A 1 -11.89 2.89 24.79
CA MET A 1 -11.68 1.42 24.83
C MET A 1 -10.67 1.13 23.75
N ASN A 2 -9.46 0.71 24.10
CA ASN A 2 -8.38 0.47 23.13
C ASN A 2 -8.71 -0.76 22.27
N THR A 3 -9.43 -0.55 21.17
CA THR A 3 -9.74 -1.61 20.20
C THR A 3 -8.53 -1.79 19.31
N LYS A 4 -7.72 -2.81 19.61
CA LYS A 4 -6.61 -3.22 18.75
C LYS A 4 -7.07 -3.36 17.30
N ARG A 5 -6.28 -2.86 16.34
CA ARG A 5 -6.51 -3.09 14.90
C ARG A 5 -6.64 -4.59 14.65
N LYS A 6 -7.64 -4.97 13.85
CA LYS A 6 -7.88 -6.37 13.48
C LYS A 6 -6.68 -6.90 12.72
N SER A 7 -6.33 -8.16 12.90
CA SER A 7 -5.28 -8.82 12.12
C SER A 7 -5.65 -8.93 10.64
N LEU A 8 -4.62 -9.09 9.81
CA LEU A 8 -4.76 -9.42 8.40
C LEU A 8 -5.53 -10.74 8.23
N THR A 9 -6.51 -10.74 7.33
CA THR A 9 -7.25 -11.96 6.99
C THR A 9 -6.53 -12.79 5.93
N ASP A 10 -6.79 -14.09 5.88
CA ASP A 10 -6.25 -14.98 4.84
C ASP A 10 -6.65 -14.49 3.42
N SER A 11 -7.85 -13.94 3.27
CA SER A 11 -8.32 -13.37 2.00
C SER A 11 -7.50 -12.15 1.59
N GLN A 12 -7.19 -11.24 2.52
CA GLN A 12 -6.33 -10.09 2.23
C GLN A 12 -4.90 -10.53 1.89
N ARG A 13 -4.35 -11.50 2.64
CA ARG A 13 -3.02 -12.07 2.33
C ARG A 13 -2.99 -12.70 0.94
N GLN A 14 -4.03 -13.43 0.56
CA GLN A 14 -4.16 -14.00 -0.78
C GLN A 14 -4.27 -12.90 -1.86
N GLU A 15 -5.08 -11.87 -1.63
CA GLU A 15 -5.22 -10.77 -2.57
C GLU A 15 -3.89 -10.02 -2.77
N PHE A 16 -3.20 -9.66 -1.68
CA PHE A 16 -1.89 -8.99 -1.76
C PHE A 16 -0.84 -9.87 -2.45
N SER A 17 -0.89 -11.19 -2.24
CA SER A 17 -0.01 -12.13 -2.96
C SER A 17 -0.22 -12.08 -4.47
N ILE A 18 -1.49 -12.04 -4.90
CA ILE A 18 -1.85 -11.95 -6.33
C ILE A 18 -1.30 -10.63 -6.90
N LEU A 19 -1.58 -9.51 -6.24
CA LEU A 19 -1.18 -8.19 -6.71
C LEU A 19 0.34 -8.02 -6.78
N LEU A 20 1.05 -8.52 -5.77
CA LEU A 20 2.51 -8.49 -5.75
C LEU A 20 3.11 -9.28 -6.91
N LEU A 21 2.56 -10.48 -7.20
CA LEU A 21 3.02 -11.29 -8.32
C LEU A 21 2.68 -10.68 -9.68
N LEU A 22 1.51 -10.08 -9.84
CA LEU A 22 1.17 -9.33 -11.06
C LEU A 22 2.15 -8.18 -11.28
N HIS A 23 2.42 -7.40 -10.23
CA HIS A 23 3.41 -6.32 -10.28
C HIS A 23 4.80 -6.85 -10.64
N ARG A 24 5.23 -7.98 -10.05
CA ARG A 24 6.53 -8.58 -10.38
C ARG A 24 6.60 -9.04 -11.83
N ILE A 25 5.59 -9.74 -12.33
CA ILE A 25 5.55 -10.26 -13.71
C ILE A 25 5.51 -9.10 -14.71
N ALA A 26 4.82 -8.00 -14.40
CA ALA A 26 4.73 -6.83 -15.27
C ALA A 26 6.03 -6.03 -15.36
N ASN A 27 6.75 -5.87 -14.26
CA ASN A 27 7.91 -4.95 -14.18
C ASN A 27 9.28 -5.64 -14.19
N SER A 28 9.35 -6.95 -13.94
CA SER A 28 10.64 -7.62 -13.83
C SER A 28 11.26 -7.93 -15.19
N GLN A 29 12.57 -7.68 -15.30
CA GLN A 29 13.38 -8.21 -16.39
C GLN A 29 13.67 -9.71 -16.21
N ASP A 30 13.50 -10.24 -14.99
CA ASP A 30 13.71 -11.65 -14.66
C ASP A 30 12.43 -12.45 -14.91
N LYS A 31 12.28 -12.90 -16.16
CA LYS A 31 11.10 -13.66 -16.60
C LYS A 31 11.07 -15.04 -15.96
N ILE A 32 9.91 -15.41 -15.41
CA ILE A 32 9.70 -16.72 -14.78
C ILE A 32 9.38 -17.76 -15.87
N HIS A 33 10.32 -18.68 -16.14
CA HIS A 33 10.12 -19.75 -17.11
C HIS A 33 9.41 -20.96 -16.46
N PHE A 34 8.31 -21.44 -17.05
CA PHE A 34 7.47 -22.53 -16.53
C PHE A 34 8.25 -23.82 -16.21
N SER A 35 9.07 -24.30 -17.16
CA SER A 35 9.83 -25.55 -17.02
C SER A 35 11.16 -25.41 -16.26
N PHE A 36 11.64 -24.19 -16.03
CA PHE A 36 12.94 -23.92 -15.38
C PHE A 36 12.74 -23.06 -14.14
N LEU A 37 11.82 -23.49 -13.27
CA LEU A 37 11.75 -22.94 -11.95
C LEU A 37 13.06 -23.28 -11.22
N ASP A 38 13.87 -22.27 -10.95
CA ASP A 38 14.99 -22.39 -10.02
C ASP A 38 14.47 -22.69 -8.60
N GLN A 39 15.38 -22.78 -7.62
CA GLN A 39 14.96 -23.08 -6.25
C GLN A 39 13.96 -22.05 -5.69
N ASN A 40 14.00 -20.80 -6.14
CA ASN A 40 13.13 -19.71 -5.69
C ASN A 40 11.77 -19.78 -6.39
N HIS A 41 11.74 -20.02 -7.70
CA HIS A 41 10.49 -20.09 -8.43
C HIS A 41 9.68 -21.35 -8.12
N LYS A 42 10.33 -22.42 -7.62
CA LYS A 42 9.63 -23.61 -7.13
C LYS A 42 8.80 -23.34 -5.87
N THR A 43 9.23 -22.41 -5.01
CA THR A 43 8.48 -22.13 -3.77
C THR A 43 7.16 -21.43 -4.06
N ILE A 44 7.11 -20.62 -5.12
CA ILE A 44 5.89 -19.89 -5.53
C ILE A 44 5.07 -20.58 -6.63
N GLU A 45 5.42 -21.81 -7.03
CA GLU A 45 4.65 -22.58 -8.02
C GLU A 45 3.14 -22.68 -7.66
N PRO A 46 2.73 -22.89 -6.39
CA PRO A 46 1.31 -22.89 -6.03
C PRO A 46 0.62 -21.55 -6.32
N ASN A 47 1.29 -20.42 -6.07
CA ASN A 47 0.76 -19.09 -6.33
C ASN A 47 0.63 -18.83 -7.84
N LEU A 48 1.62 -19.24 -8.64
CA LEU A 48 1.57 -19.13 -10.11
C LEU A 48 0.41 -19.95 -10.71
N LYS A 49 0.20 -21.18 -10.22
CA LYS A 49 -0.97 -22.00 -10.60
C LYS A 49 -2.29 -21.34 -10.21
N ALA A 50 -2.36 -20.69 -9.05
CA ALA A 50 -3.55 -19.96 -8.63
C ALA A 50 -3.85 -18.77 -9.55
N LEU A 51 -2.82 -18.05 -10.04
CA LEU A 51 -2.98 -16.99 -11.02
C LEU A 51 -3.48 -17.53 -12.37
N GLU A 52 -2.92 -18.65 -12.83
CA GLU A 52 -3.33 -19.31 -14.09
C GLU A 52 -4.78 -19.78 -14.01
N GLN A 53 -5.18 -20.43 -12.90
CA GLN A 53 -6.56 -20.87 -12.67
C GLN A 53 -7.57 -19.71 -12.64
N GLN A 54 -7.11 -18.52 -12.30
CA GLN A 54 -7.90 -17.30 -12.26
C GLN A 54 -7.87 -16.52 -13.57
N ASP A 55 -7.19 -17.05 -14.60
CA ASP A 55 -6.96 -16.42 -15.90
C ASP A 55 -6.27 -15.05 -15.77
N LEU A 56 -5.36 -14.89 -14.80
CA LEU A 56 -4.60 -13.66 -14.59
C LEU A 56 -3.22 -13.69 -15.26
N VAL A 57 -2.71 -14.88 -15.54
CA VAL A 57 -1.45 -15.09 -16.25
C VAL A 57 -1.60 -16.17 -17.29
N GLN A 58 -0.74 -16.12 -18.29
CA GLN A 58 -0.63 -17.10 -19.36
C GLN A 58 0.84 -17.32 -19.71
N LEU A 59 1.13 -18.39 -20.46
CA LEU A 59 2.47 -18.63 -20.98
C LEU A 59 2.66 -17.97 -22.34
N ASP A 60 3.82 -17.36 -22.56
CA ASP A 60 4.24 -16.91 -23.88
C ASP A 60 4.74 -18.08 -24.76
N VAL A 61 5.14 -17.77 -26.00
CA VAL A 61 5.65 -18.78 -26.95
C VAL A 61 6.95 -19.46 -26.47
N GLU A 62 7.67 -18.82 -25.57
CA GLU A 62 8.90 -19.33 -24.94
C GLU A 62 8.63 -19.96 -23.56
N GLN A 63 7.37 -20.13 -23.17
CA GLN A 63 6.93 -20.68 -21.88
C GLN A 63 7.30 -19.84 -20.65
N HIS A 64 7.40 -18.52 -20.80
CA HIS A 64 7.47 -17.61 -19.65
C HIS A 64 6.08 -17.17 -19.22
N TYR A 65 5.87 -17.00 -17.92
CA TYR A 65 4.66 -16.36 -17.41
C TYR A 65 4.62 -14.89 -17.84
N GLN A 66 3.48 -14.49 -18.38
CA GLN A 66 3.13 -13.11 -18.71
C GLN A 66 1.68 -12.85 -18.28
N LEU A 67 1.30 -11.58 -18.19
CA LEU A 67 -0.08 -11.23 -17.88
C LEU A 67 -1.02 -11.68 -19.03
N SER A 68 -2.20 -12.17 -18.65
CA SER A 68 -3.33 -12.29 -19.59
C SER A 68 -3.98 -10.90 -19.79
N GLU A 69 -5.01 -10.81 -20.63
CA GLU A 69 -5.80 -9.57 -20.74
C GLU A 69 -6.46 -9.18 -19.40
N LYS A 70 -7.04 -10.16 -18.70
CA LYS A 70 -7.62 -9.94 -17.36
C LYS A 70 -6.55 -9.58 -16.33
N GLY A 71 -5.39 -10.23 -16.39
CA GLY A 71 -4.22 -9.88 -15.57
C GLY A 71 -3.74 -8.46 -15.79
N GLN A 72 -3.70 -8.02 -17.05
CA GLN A 72 -3.33 -6.65 -17.41
C GLN A 72 -4.33 -5.65 -16.84
N GLN A 73 -5.64 -5.88 -16.99
CA GLN A 73 -6.67 -5.00 -16.41
C GLN A 73 -6.54 -4.91 -14.88
N SER A 74 -6.27 -6.04 -14.22
CA SER A 74 -6.01 -6.08 -12.79
C SER A 74 -4.75 -5.28 -12.41
N TYR A 75 -3.66 -5.46 -13.16
CA TYR A 75 -2.42 -4.72 -12.94
C TYR A 75 -2.57 -3.21 -13.20
N ASP A 76 -3.26 -2.81 -14.27
CA ASP A 76 -3.52 -1.39 -14.58
C ASP A 76 -4.30 -0.73 -13.44
N ARG A 77 -5.25 -1.44 -12.82
CA ARG A 77 -5.96 -0.94 -11.63
C ARG A 77 -5.03 -0.78 -10.43
N LEU A 78 -4.12 -1.74 -10.19
CA LEU A 78 -3.11 -1.61 -9.15
C LEU A 78 -2.22 -0.37 -9.38
N VAL A 79 -1.81 -0.13 -10.63
CA VAL A 79 -1.05 1.08 -10.99
C VAL A 79 -1.85 2.34 -10.68
N GLN A 80 -3.14 2.40 -11.03
CA GLN A 80 -3.99 3.54 -10.66
C GLN A 80 -4.13 3.71 -9.15
N GLN A 81 -4.18 2.63 -8.38
CA GLN A 81 -4.17 2.66 -6.92
C GLN A 81 -2.84 3.20 -6.36
N GLN A 82 -1.70 2.84 -6.94
CA GLN A 82 -0.39 3.38 -6.54
C GLN A 82 -0.29 4.88 -6.82
N VAL A 83 -0.73 5.34 -8.00
CA VAL A 83 -0.78 6.77 -8.34
C VAL A 83 -1.69 7.53 -7.38
N SER A 84 -2.87 6.97 -7.07
CA SER A 84 -3.79 7.55 -6.08
C SER A 84 -3.18 7.59 -4.68
N TYR A 85 -2.46 6.54 -4.28
CA TYR A 85 -1.80 6.49 -2.97
C TYR A 85 -0.71 7.57 -2.87
N GLN A 86 0.17 7.68 -3.87
CA GLN A 86 1.22 8.71 -3.90
C GLN A 86 0.61 10.11 -3.83
N ALA A 87 -0.44 10.36 -4.60
CA ALA A 87 -1.09 11.67 -4.64
C ALA A 87 -1.79 12.03 -3.32
N HIS A 88 -2.48 11.08 -2.67
CA HIS A 88 -3.41 11.40 -1.59
C HIS A 88 -2.96 10.96 -0.21
N PHE A 89 -1.95 10.09 -0.09
CA PHE A 89 -1.51 9.52 1.19
C PHE A 89 -0.03 9.78 1.52
N GLU A 90 0.86 9.87 0.53
CA GLU A 90 2.30 10.01 0.77
C GLU A 90 2.65 11.26 1.61
N ILE A 91 1.86 12.34 1.46
CA ILE A 91 2.01 13.57 2.25
C ILE A 91 1.97 13.35 3.77
N TYR A 92 1.29 12.29 4.23
CA TYR A 92 1.11 11.99 5.66
C TYR A 92 2.21 11.10 6.25
N THR A 93 3.29 10.83 5.50
CA THR A 93 4.38 9.95 5.96
C THR A 93 5.24 10.61 7.04
N PHE A 94 5.39 11.93 6.98
CA PHE A 94 6.25 12.70 7.89
C PHE A 94 5.53 13.98 8.33
N VAL A 95 4.81 13.89 9.45
CA VAL A 95 4.03 14.99 10.02
C VAL A 95 4.62 15.38 11.37
N ASP A 96 4.99 16.65 11.53
CA ASP A 96 5.36 17.20 12.83
C ASP A 96 4.07 17.65 13.54
N LEU A 97 3.63 16.82 14.49
CA LEU A 97 2.43 17.10 15.28
C LEU A 97 2.57 18.30 16.22
N GLY A 98 3.80 18.68 16.59
CA GLY A 98 4.07 19.83 17.45
C GLY A 98 4.08 21.15 16.70
N ALA A 99 4.63 21.15 15.48
CA ALA A 99 4.70 22.33 14.63
C ALA A 99 3.49 22.47 13.67
N GLY A 100 2.72 21.41 13.46
CA GLY A 100 1.62 21.37 12.48
C GLY A 100 2.14 21.44 11.04
N THR A 101 3.27 20.80 10.75
CA THR A 101 3.91 20.86 9.43
C THR A 101 4.11 19.47 8.83
N PHE A 102 4.25 19.44 7.50
CA PHE A 102 4.48 18.23 6.73
C PHE A 102 5.83 18.32 6.05
N ALA A 103 6.65 17.29 6.19
CA ALA A 103 7.97 17.30 5.57
C ALA A 103 7.87 17.25 4.05
N ASP A 104 8.81 17.91 3.38
CA ASP A 104 9.18 17.70 2.00
C ASP A 104 10.43 16.80 1.98
N PRO A 105 10.32 15.53 1.55
CA PRO A 105 11.46 14.60 1.53
C PRO A 105 12.67 15.08 0.73
N GLU A 106 12.49 16.04 -0.19
CA GLU A 106 13.60 16.59 -0.97
C GLU A 106 14.39 17.66 -0.20
N THR A 107 13.77 18.34 0.76
CA THR A 107 14.37 19.51 1.43
C THR A 107 14.58 19.34 2.93
N ASP A 108 13.80 18.48 3.58
CA ASP A 108 13.79 18.33 5.02
C ASP A 108 14.70 17.19 5.50
N LEU A 109 15.25 17.36 6.71
CA LEU A 109 16.06 16.35 7.37
C LEU A 109 15.14 15.38 8.13
N LEU A 110 14.91 14.21 7.56
CA LEU A 110 13.98 13.21 8.08
C LEU A 110 14.56 12.31 9.19
N GLU A 111 15.78 12.60 9.67
CA GLU A 111 16.42 11.85 10.76
C GLU A 111 15.97 12.30 12.15
N ASP A 112 15.20 13.39 12.26
CA ASP A 112 14.71 13.93 13.52
C ASP A 112 13.54 13.10 14.09
N GLU A 113 13.49 12.96 15.42
CA GLU A 113 12.44 12.18 16.13
C GLU A 113 11.04 12.85 16.14
N CYS A 114 10.89 14.05 15.54
CA CYS A 114 9.61 14.78 15.52
C CYS A 114 8.61 14.29 14.46
N TRP A 115 9.04 13.47 13.51
CA TRP A 115 8.21 13.04 12.39
C TRP A 115 7.32 11.85 12.74
N ALA A 116 6.01 12.02 12.61
CA ALA A 116 5.02 10.97 12.73
C ALA A 116 4.49 10.51 11.37
N ASP A 117 4.33 9.20 11.20
CA ASP A 117 3.58 8.63 10.08
C ASP A 117 2.11 8.49 10.46
N LEU A 118 1.24 9.22 9.76
CA LEU A 118 -0.20 9.28 10.01
C LEU A 118 -1.02 8.60 8.90
N ARG A 119 -0.39 7.93 7.93
CA ARG A 119 -1.08 7.32 6.79
C ARG A 119 -2.18 6.35 7.21
N VAL A 120 -1.91 5.52 8.23
CA VAL A 120 -2.91 4.57 8.75
C VAL A 120 -4.07 5.29 9.45
N ALA A 121 -3.78 6.28 10.29
CA ALA A 121 -4.83 7.05 10.98
C ALA A 121 -5.73 7.80 9.98
N VAL A 122 -5.12 8.40 8.95
CA VAL A 122 -5.87 9.05 7.85
C VAL A 122 -6.72 8.04 7.09
N ALA A 123 -6.18 6.86 6.77
CA ALA A 123 -6.93 5.80 6.09
C ALA A 123 -8.15 5.37 6.89
N GLU A 124 -7.97 5.17 8.20
CA GLU A 124 -9.05 4.79 9.12
C GLU A 124 -10.14 5.85 9.18
N HIS A 125 -9.78 7.13 9.29
CA HIS A 125 -10.73 8.25 9.29
C HIS A 125 -11.50 8.32 7.96
N LYS A 126 -10.83 8.09 6.82
CA LYS A 126 -11.43 8.10 5.48
C LYS A 126 -12.22 6.81 5.14
N GLY A 127 -12.25 5.81 6.03
CA GLY A 127 -12.91 4.53 5.79
C GLY A 127 -12.21 3.64 4.75
N ILE A 128 -10.92 3.87 4.50
CA ILE A 128 -10.07 3.08 3.61
C ILE A 128 -9.36 1.99 4.43
N ASP A 129 -9.20 0.78 3.85
CA ASP A 129 -8.50 -0.32 4.53
C ASP A 129 -7.04 0.08 4.82
N PRO A 130 -6.63 0.19 6.10
CA PRO A 130 -5.27 0.63 6.43
C PRO A 130 -4.20 -0.34 5.91
N TYR A 131 -4.51 -1.63 5.83
CA TYR A 131 -3.57 -2.61 5.27
C TYR A 131 -3.34 -2.39 3.77
N ARG A 132 -4.34 -1.90 3.04
CA ARG A 132 -4.19 -1.52 1.63
C ARG A 132 -3.25 -0.34 1.47
N VAL A 133 -3.35 0.67 2.33
CA VAL A 133 -2.49 1.85 2.27
C VAL A 133 -1.04 1.47 2.56
N VAL A 134 -0.78 0.65 3.58
CA VAL A 134 0.57 0.16 3.87
C VAL A 134 1.09 -0.77 2.76
N PHE A 135 0.23 -1.61 2.16
CA PHE A 135 0.61 -2.41 1.00
C PHE A 135 1.07 -1.54 -0.17
N LEU A 136 0.31 -0.48 -0.51
CA LEU A 136 0.66 0.43 -1.60
C LEU A 136 1.91 1.25 -1.28
N ALA A 137 2.13 1.62 -0.03
CA ALA A 137 3.37 2.24 0.44
C ALA A 137 4.58 1.33 0.18
N MET A 138 4.52 0.10 0.70
CA MET A 138 5.58 -0.90 0.57
C MET A 138 5.81 -1.37 -0.87
N LEU A 139 4.78 -1.31 -1.72
CA LEU A 139 4.93 -1.59 -3.14
C LEU A 139 5.59 -0.43 -3.90
N SER A 140 5.30 0.82 -3.48
CA SER A 140 5.84 2.02 -4.13
C SER A 140 7.32 2.25 -3.83
N ASP A 141 7.79 1.86 -2.64
CA ASP A 141 9.21 1.92 -2.24
C ASP A 141 10.00 0.64 -2.54
N GLU A 142 9.38 -0.32 -3.23
CA GLU A 142 9.92 -1.65 -3.53
C GLU A 142 10.40 -2.45 -2.29
N SER A 143 9.97 -2.11 -1.07
CA SER A 143 10.44 -2.73 0.18
C SER A 143 10.21 -4.24 0.20
N PHE A 144 9.11 -4.75 -0.36
CA PHE A 144 8.84 -6.19 -0.50
C PHE A 144 9.95 -6.96 -1.23
N PHE A 145 10.72 -6.29 -2.09
CA PHE A 145 11.73 -6.90 -2.95
C PHE A 145 13.17 -6.69 -2.45
N THR A 146 13.34 -6.02 -1.30
CA THR A 146 14.66 -5.77 -0.70
C THR A 146 15.39 -7.06 -0.35
N SER A 147 14.66 -8.05 0.18
CA SER A 147 15.17 -9.40 0.42
C SER A 147 15.25 -10.19 -0.88
N LYS A 148 16.37 -10.88 -1.13
CA LYS A 148 16.48 -11.83 -2.24
C LYS A 148 15.58 -13.06 -2.07
N ASP A 149 15.14 -13.32 -0.84
CA ASP A 149 14.36 -14.48 -0.45
C ASP A 149 12.86 -14.18 -0.38
N TRP A 150 12.40 -13.04 -0.90
CA TRP A 150 10.99 -12.63 -0.82
C TRP A 150 10.00 -13.65 -1.41
N TYR A 151 10.42 -14.43 -2.41
CA TYR A 151 9.64 -15.55 -2.95
C TYR A 151 9.42 -16.68 -1.93
N PHE A 152 10.40 -16.93 -1.08
CA PHE A 152 10.29 -17.88 0.02
C PHE A 152 9.35 -17.34 1.10
N ASP A 153 9.51 -16.07 1.48
CA ASP A 153 8.64 -15.42 2.47
C ASP A 153 7.18 -15.36 1.98
N LEU A 154 6.95 -15.13 0.69
CA LEU A 154 5.63 -15.18 0.07
C LEU A 154 5.03 -16.58 0.19
N ALA A 155 5.80 -17.61 -0.15
CA ALA A 155 5.35 -19.00 -0.11
C ALA A 155 5.08 -19.50 1.31
N MET A 156 5.84 -19.02 2.30
CA MET A 156 5.66 -19.33 3.72
C MET A 156 4.55 -18.49 4.38
N GLY A 157 4.03 -17.48 3.67
CA GLY A 157 3.01 -16.57 4.16
C GLY A 157 3.51 -15.52 5.15
N THR A 158 4.83 -15.42 5.37
CA THR A 158 5.49 -14.51 6.32
C THR A 158 5.78 -13.14 5.72
N LEU A 159 5.73 -12.99 4.38
CA LEU A 159 6.02 -11.72 3.71
C LEU A 159 5.16 -10.55 4.20
N PHE A 160 3.91 -10.82 4.60
CA PHE A 160 2.98 -9.79 5.07
C PHE A 160 3.02 -9.57 6.59
N ASP A 161 3.89 -10.25 7.32
CA ASP A 161 3.98 -10.07 8.77
C ASP A 161 4.58 -8.70 9.12
N GLU A 162 5.54 -8.22 8.33
CA GLU A 162 6.08 -6.86 8.45
C GLU A 162 5.01 -5.81 8.14
N LEU A 163 4.29 -5.98 7.04
CA LEU A 163 3.15 -5.12 6.69
C LEU A 163 2.12 -5.07 7.83
N GLU A 164 1.83 -6.22 8.45
CA GLU A 164 0.91 -6.31 9.57
C GLU A 164 1.44 -5.57 10.81
N SER A 165 2.74 -5.72 11.11
CA SER A 165 3.41 -5.04 12.22
C SER A 165 3.37 -3.53 12.05
N ILE A 166 3.80 -3.03 10.88
CA ILE A 166 3.79 -1.59 10.53
C ILE A 166 2.39 -1.01 10.74
N THR A 167 1.37 -1.66 10.17
CA THR A 167 -0.02 -1.18 10.27
C THR A 167 -0.50 -1.12 11.73
N LYS A 168 -0.14 -2.10 12.55
CA LYS A 168 -0.59 -2.19 13.95
C LYS A 168 0.15 -1.23 14.89
N GLU A 169 1.38 -0.88 14.56
CA GLU A 169 2.27 -0.03 15.37
C GLU A 169 2.08 1.47 15.08
N GLN A 170 1.49 1.84 13.94
CA GLN A 170 1.21 3.26 13.65
C GLN A 170 0.28 3.91 14.68
N ILE A 171 0.46 5.22 14.85
CA ILE A 171 -0.34 6.09 15.73
C ILE A 171 -1.84 5.92 15.42
N ARG A 172 -2.66 5.94 16.47
CA ARG A 172 -4.12 5.91 16.36
C ARG A 172 -4.72 7.28 16.55
N ILE A 173 -5.92 7.44 16.01
CA ILE A 173 -6.70 8.68 16.18
C ILE A 173 -6.91 8.99 17.68
N ASP A 174 -7.15 7.99 18.54
CA ASP A 174 -7.31 8.22 19.98
C ASP A 174 -6.00 8.57 20.71
N GLU A 175 -4.84 8.34 20.07
CA GLU A 175 -3.52 8.71 20.57
C GLU A 175 -3.09 10.11 20.12
N LEU A 176 -3.87 10.77 19.25
CA LEU A 176 -3.63 12.14 18.80
C LEU A 176 -4.21 13.20 19.75
N SER A 177 -5.02 12.81 20.74
CA SER A 177 -5.58 13.77 21.71
C SER A 177 -4.49 14.39 22.59
N TYR A 178 -4.61 15.68 22.90
CA TYR A 178 -3.69 16.41 23.78
C TYR A 178 -4.40 17.53 24.54
N ASP A 179 -3.78 18.03 25.61
CA ASP A 179 -4.25 19.23 26.31
C ASP A 179 -3.58 20.48 25.72
N ASP A 180 -4.36 21.49 25.34
CA ASP A 180 -3.84 22.77 24.85
C ASP A 180 -3.17 23.62 25.96
N GLU A 181 -2.64 24.79 25.59
CA GLU A 181 -1.97 25.70 26.53
C GLU A 181 -2.89 26.21 27.66
N ASP A 182 -4.21 26.23 27.41
CA ASP A 182 -5.24 26.65 28.36
C ASP A 182 -5.77 25.47 29.21
N GLY A 183 -5.28 24.25 28.94
CA GLY A 183 -5.68 23.01 29.61
C GLY A 183 -7.01 22.43 29.13
N ASN A 184 -7.46 22.78 27.91
CA ASN A 184 -8.60 22.15 27.27
C ASN A 184 -8.13 20.91 26.49
N GLU A 185 -8.88 19.82 26.62
CA GLU A 185 -8.65 18.60 25.85
C GLU A 185 -9.05 18.83 24.39
N VAL A 186 -8.07 18.69 23.49
CA VAL A 186 -8.27 18.59 22.04
C VAL A 186 -8.38 17.12 21.68
N MET A 187 -9.51 16.75 21.09
CA MET A 187 -9.76 15.36 20.71
C MET A 187 -8.98 14.99 19.46
N GLY A 188 -8.40 13.79 19.41
CA GLY A 188 -7.67 13.32 18.24
C GLY A 188 -8.49 13.24 16.95
N GLU A 189 -9.83 13.14 17.04
CA GLU A 189 -10.74 13.28 15.90
C GLU A 189 -10.73 14.70 15.31
N GLU A 190 -10.55 15.73 16.15
CA GLU A 190 -10.39 17.11 15.70
C GLU A 190 -9.01 17.31 15.06
N VAL A 191 -7.98 16.72 15.67
CA VAL A 191 -6.61 16.76 15.14
C VAL A 191 -6.51 16.10 13.76
N ILE A 192 -7.08 14.90 13.58
CA ILE A 192 -6.97 14.19 12.30
C ILE A 192 -7.71 14.92 11.18
N VAL A 193 -8.84 15.59 11.47
CA VAL A 193 -9.57 16.40 10.48
C VAL A 193 -8.72 17.58 10.02
N ASP A 194 -8.09 18.29 10.95
CA ASP A 194 -7.20 19.42 10.63
C ASP A 194 -5.96 18.97 9.83
N VAL A 195 -5.32 17.87 10.26
CA VAL A 195 -4.20 17.25 9.53
C VAL A 195 -4.61 16.89 8.10
N ILE A 196 -5.77 16.29 7.90
CA ILE A 196 -6.26 15.92 6.55
C ILE A 196 -6.52 17.17 5.72
N GLU A 197 -7.14 18.22 6.28
CA GLU A 197 -7.41 19.45 5.55
C GLU A 197 -6.11 20.11 5.06
N GLN A 198 -5.14 20.29 5.96
CA GLN A 198 -3.85 20.89 5.64
C GLN A 198 -3.03 20.03 4.68
N GLY A 199 -2.95 18.72 4.93
CA GLY A 199 -2.19 17.79 4.10
C GLY A 199 -2.76 17.67 2.69
N SER A 200 -4.10 17.62 2.54
CA SER A 200 -4.74 17.58 1.22
C SER A 200 -4.51 18.86 0.41
N GLN A 201 -4.55 20.04 1.04
CA GLN A 201 -4.23 21.31 0.38
C GLN A 201 -2.77 21.32 -0.09
N LEU A 202 -1.83 20.97 0.80
CA LEU A 202 -0.41 20.94 0.46
C LEU A 202 -0.07 19.91 -0.63
N ALA A 203 -0.69 18.72 -0.58
CA ALA A 203 -0.51 17.71 -1.62
C ALA A 203 -0.99 18.21 -2.99
N GLN A 204 -2.11 18.94 -3.03
CA GLN A 204 -2.58 19.59 -4.26
C GLN A 204 -1.59 20.63 -4.77
N GLU A 205 -1.09 21.52 -3.90
CA GLU A 205 -0.09 22.52 -4.28
C GLU A 205 1.21 21.90 -4.81
N ARG A 206 1.67 20.78 -4.23
CA ARG A 206 2.86 20.06 -4.70
C ARG A 206 2.64 19.51 -6.12
N ARG A 207 1.47 18.92 -6.39
CA ARG A 207 1.12 18.41 -7.73
C ARG A 207 1.04 19.51 -8.78
N GLU A 208 0.42 20.65 -8.44
CA GLU A 208 0.32 21.80 -9.34
C GLU A 208 1.70 22.38 -9.69
N ARG A 209 2.62 22.42 -8.72
CA ARG A 209 4.02 22.86 -8.93
C ARG A 209 4.81 21.91 -9.81
N GLN A 210 4.62 20.61 -9.66
CA GLN A 210 5.33 19.59 -10.44
C GLN A 210 4.77 19.39 -11.86
N ALA A 211 3.76 20.18 -12.26
CA ALA A 211 3.06 20.04 -13.55
C ALA A 211 2.62 18.60 -13.81
N PHE A 212 2.05 17.96 -12.78
CA PHE A 212 1.48 16.62 -12.91
C PHE A 212 0.31 16.67 -13.91
N ASP A 213 0.61 16.40 -15.18
CA ASP A 213 -0.31 16.51 -16.33
C ASP A 213 -1.32 15.35 -16.40
N GLN A 214 -1.49 14.61 -15.30
CA GLN A 214 -2.31 13.40 -15.23
C GLN A 214 -3.62 13.67 -14.52
N ASP A 215 -4.69 13.07 -15.04
CA ASP A 215 -5.94 12.83 -14.33
C ASP A 215 -5.64 11.88 -13.15
N VAL A 216 -5.31 12.45 -12.00
CA VAL A 216 -4.97 11.71 -10.79
C VAL A 216 -6.23 11.00 -10.29
N PRO A 217 -6.25 9.66 -10.17
CA PRO A 217 -7.41 8.96 -9.66
C PRO A 217 -7.76 9.41 -8.23
N ASN A 218 -9.06 9.45 -7.93
CA ASN A 218 -9.54 9.71 -6.57
C ASN A 218 -9.20 8.54 -5.64
N GLU A 219 -9.05 8.83 -4.34
CA GLU A 219 -8.75 7.85 -3.30
C GLU A 219 -9.74 6.69 -3.19
N GLU A 220 -10.99 6.87 -3.67
CA GLU A 220 -11.99 5.80 -3.75
C GLU A 220 -11.50 4.58 -4.53
N ILE A 221 -10.59 4.75 -5.51
CA ILE A 221 -10.05 3.64 -6.28
C ILE A 221 -9.27 2.64 -5.41
N ILE A 222 -8.70 3.09 -4.28
CA ILE A 222 -7.96 2.27 -3.31
C ILE A 222 -8.91 1.28 -2.62
N THR A 223 -10.20 1.62 -2.50
CA THR A 223 -11.22 0.73 -1.90
C THR A 223 -11.65 -0.39 -2.83
N THR A 224 -11.32 -0.30 -4.12
CA THR A 224 -11.77 -1.29 -5.10
C THR A 224 -10.88 -2.54 -5.04
N THR A 225 -11.51 -3.70 -4.95
CA THR A 225 -10.81 -4.96 -5.15
C THR A 225 -10.48 -5.12 -6.63
N VAL A 226 -9.32 -5.69 -6.88
CA VAL A 226 -8.80 -5.86 -8.24
C VAL A 226 -9.37 -7.13 -8.91
N TYR A 227 -9.97 -8.03 -8.12
CA TYR A 227 -10.58 -9.27 -8.58
C TYR A 227 -12.11 -9.18 -8.69
N HIS A 228 -12.63 -9.24 -9.92
CA HIS A 228 -14.04 -9.53 -10.18
C HIS A 228 -14.16 -10.55 -11.31
N ASP A 229 -14.24 -11.83 -10.95
CA ASP A 229 -15.28 -12.78 -11.37
C ASP A 229 -15.01 -14.14 -10.72
N GLY A 230 -15.83 -14.49 -9.70
CA GLY A 230 -15.80 -15.82 -9.04
C GLY A 230 -15.88 -15.86 -7.50
N GLY A 231 -15.71 -14.74 -6.79
CA GLY A 231 -15.78 -14.65 -5.31
C GLY A 231 -14.56 -13.88 -4.75
N TRP A 232 -14.68 -12.93 -3.83
CA TRP A 232 -15.52 -12.90 -2.62
C TRP A 232 -16.45 -11.68 -2.53
N ARG A 233 -17.57 -11.85 -1.82
CA ARG A 233 -18.45 -10.75 -1.37
C ARG A 233 -18.12 -10.42 0.09
N TRP A 234 -18.18 -9.13 0.40
CA TRP A 234 -18.08 -8.51 1.73
C TRP A 234 -18.92 -9.22 2.80
#